data_AF-A0A954II32-F1
#
_entry.id   AF-A0A954II32-F1
#
_cell.length_a   1.000
_cell.length_b   1.000
_cell.length_c   1.000
_cell.angle_alpha   90.00
_cell.angle_beta   90.00
_cell.angle_gamma   90.00
#
_symmetry.space_group_name_H-M   'P 1'
#
loop_
_entity.id
_entity.type
_entity.pdbx_description
1 polymer ?
#
loop_
_entity_poly.entity_id
_entity_poly.type
_entity_poly.pdbx_seq_one_letter_code
_entity_poly.pdbx_strand_id
1 'polypeptide(L)'
;MNRAGLITCLEAKTGTTVWKEQLDGQYSATPIFAQDRIYLFNEDAACTILRPGRQFDVLAVNSLASQPLRATPAVDGNALIVRTADSLYRIEAVAADPGR
;
A
#
# COMPACT_ATOMS: atom_id res chain seq x y z
N MET A 1 -4.27 -10.74 2.55
CA MET A 1 -4.55 -10.51 1.12
C MET A 1 -3.98 -11.67 0.32
N ASN A 2 -4.62 -12.11 -0.76
CA ASN A 2 -4.05 -13.10 -1.69
C ASN A 2 -3.56 -12.45 -2.99
N ARG A 3 -2.94 -13.24 -3.88
CA ARG A 3 -2.39 -12.73 -5.16
C ARG A 3 -3.43 -12.06 -6.05
N ALA A 4 -4.67 -12.52 -6.00
CA ALA A 4 -5.75 -12.02 -6.83
C ALA A 4 -6.42 -10.76 -6.29
N GLY A 5 -5.87 -10.11 -5.25
CA GLY A 5 -6.39 -8.84 -4.71
C GLY A 5 -7.50 -8.97 -3.67
N LEU A 6 -7.82 -10.19 -3.22
CA LEU A 6 -8.78 -10.38 -2.12
C LEU A 6 -8.12 -10.00 -0.79
N ILE A 7 -8.56 -8.90 -0.19
CA ILE A 7 -8.11 -8.42 1.12
C ILE A 7 -9.16 -8.76 2.18
N THR A 8 -8.69 -9.15 3.36
CA THR A 8 -9.54 -9.53 4.49
C THR A 8 -8.99 -8.90 5.75
N CYS A 9 -9.87 -8.26 6.53
CA CYS A 9 -9.58 -7.88 7.91
C CYS A 9 -10.22 -8.88 8.85
N LEU A 10 -9.41 -9.36 9.80
CA LEU A 10 -9.83 -10.31 10.81
C LEU A 10 -9.68 -9.67 12.19
N GLU A 11 -10.60 -10.00 13.09
CA GLU A 11 -10.41 -9.79 14.51
C GLU A 11 -9.25 -10.67 14.99
N ALA A 12 -8.20 -10.07 15.54
CA ALA A 12 -6.94 -10.77 15.78
C ALA A 12 -7.07 -11.94 16.77
N LYS A 13 -7.96 -11.81 17.77
CA LYS A 13 -8.15 -12.83 18.81
C LYS A 13 -8.99 -14.02 18.34
N THR A 14 -9.98 -13.78 17.48
CA THR A 14 -10.99 -14.79 17.14
C THR A 14 -10.85 -15.32 15.71
N GLY A 15 -10.11 -14.61 14.86
CA GLY A 15 -10.07 -14.88 13.42
C GLY A 15 -11.39 -14.55 12.71
N THR A 16 -12.35 -13.90 13.38
CA THR A 16 -13.63 -13.53 12.77
C THR A 16 -13.42 -12.47 11.71
N THR A 17 -13.97 -12.67 10.52
CA THR A 17 -13.94 -11.67 9.46
C THR A 17 -14.69 -10.41 9.88
N VAL A 18 -14.00 -9.27 9.87
CA VAL A 18 -14.60 -7.95 10.10
C VAL A 18 -15.12 -7.39 8.77
N TRP A 19 -14.28 -7.45 7.74
CA TRP A 19 -14.64 -7.10 6.37
C TRP A 19 -13.74 -7.87 5.38
N LYS A 20 -14.20 -7.95 4.14
CA LYS A 20 -13.52 -8.64 3.05
C LYS A 20 -13.87 -7.98 1.73
N GLU A 21 -12.85 -7.58 0.98
CA GLU A 21 -12.99 -6.77 -0.23
C GLU A 21 -12.10 -7.28 -1.35
N GLN A 22 -12.49 -6.96 -2.58
CA GLN A 22 -11.77 -7.30 -3.79
C GLN A 22 -11.12 -6.04 -4.36
N LEU A 23 -9.81 -6.06 -4.50
CA LEU A 23 -9.04 -5.00 -5.17
C LEU A 23 -8.65 -5.42 -6.58
N ASP A 24 -8.41 -4.44 -7.43
CA ASP A 24 -7.92 -4.65 -8.78
C ASP A 24 -6.42 -4.92 -8.81
N GLY A 25 -5.99 -5.69 -9.82
CA GLY A 25 -4.61 -6.04 -10.09
C GLY A 25 -4.12 -7.31 -9.39
N GLN A 26 -2.87 -7.66 -9.66
CA GLN A 26 -2.19 -8.80 -9.05
C GLN A 26 -1.24 -8.33 -7.96
N TYR A 27 -1.15 -9.06 -6.85
CA TYR A 27 -0.36 -8.66 -5.70
C TYR A 27 0.73 -9.69 -5.40
N SER A 28 1.98 -9.27 -5.59
CA SER A 28 3.16 -9.99 -5.08
C SER A 28 3.73 -9.34 -3.82
N ALA A 29 3.53 -8.03 -3.63
CA ALA A 29 3.95 -7.31 -2.45
C ALA A 29 3.00 -7.56 -1.27
N THR A 30 3.57 -7.60 -0.07
CA THR A 30 2.84 -7.69 1.20
C THR A 30 2.38 -6.29 1.66
N PRO A 31 1.21 -6.16 2.31
CA PRO A 31 0.78 -4.91 2.93
C PRO A 31 1.79 -4.39 3.96
N ILE A 32 1.96 -3.06 4.05
CA ILE A 32 2.75 -2.42 5.10
C ILE A 32 1.89 -1.42 5.88
N PHE A 33 2.19 -1.24 7.15
CA PHE A 33 1.60 -0.21 8.00
C PHE A 33 2.66 0.82 8.37
N ALA A 34 2.40 2.09 8.05
CA ALA A 34 3.28 3.21 8.37
C ALA A 34 2.45 4.50 8.46
N GLN A 35 2.84 5.42 9.35
CA GLN A 35 2.17 6.73 9.49
C GLN A 35 0.63 6.63 9.57
N ASP A 36 0.11 5.70 10.37
CA ASP A 36 -1.32 5.41 10.55
C ASP A 36 -2.10 5.08 9.27
N ARG A 37 -1.40 4.50 8.28
CA ARG A 37 -1.98 4.08 7.00
C ARG A 37 -1.53 2.68 6.65
N ILE A 38 -2.39 1.94 5.96
CA ILE A 38 -2.05 0.65 5.36
C ILE A 38 -1.82 0.88 3.86
N TYR A 39 -0.68 0.42 3.35
CA TYR A 39 -0.31 0.55 1.94
C TYR A 39 -0.31 -0.81 1.28
N LEU A 40 -0.93 -0.90 0.11
CA LEU A 40 -1.06 -2.10 -0.70
C LEU A 40 -0.49 -1.80 -2.08
N PHE A 41 0.48 -2.59 -2.51
CA PHE A 41 1.15 -2.40 -3.80
C PHE A 41 0.86 -3.58 -4.72
N ASN A 42 0.34 -3.29 -5.91
CA ASN A 42 0.10 -4.31 -6.93
C ASN A 42 1.24 -4.34 -7.97
N GLU A 43 1.23 -5.36 -8.83
CA GLU A 43 2.24 -5.58 -9.86
C GLU A 43 2.27 -4.51 -10.95
N ASP A 44 1.18 -3.74 -11.11
CA ASP A 44 1.08 -2.60 -12.03
C ASP A 44 1.62 -1.30 -11.41
N ALA A 45 2.36 -1.41 -10.30
CA ALA A 45 2.90 -0.29 -9.51
C ALA A 45 1.82 0.70 -9.02
N ALA A 46 0.58 0.24 -8.84
CA ALA A 46 -0.45 0.97 -8.13
C ALA A 46 -0.29 0.77 -6.61
N CYS A 47 -0.44 1.87 -5.87
CA CYS A 47 -0.44 1.91 -4.41
C CYS A 47 -1.81 2.34 -3.90
N THR A 48 -2.57 1.40 -3.36
CA THR A 48 -3.82 1.67 -2.65
C THR A 48 -3.52 1.92 -1.18
N ILE A 49 -3.99 3.05 -0.66
CA ILE A 49 -3.79 3.47 0.73
C ILE A 49 -5.13 3.37 1.47
N LEU A 50 -5.15 2.61 2.56
CA LEU A 50 -6.33 2.44 3.40
C LEU A 50 -6.17 3.14 4.74
N ARG A 51 -7.30 3.63 5.27
CA ARG A 51 -7.43 3.97 6.69
C ARG A 51 -7.54 2.67 7.50
N PRO A 52 -6.75 2.48 8.57
CA PRO A 52 -6.91 1.34 9.46
C PRO A 52 -8.26 1.41 10.18
N GLY A 53 -8.97 0.28 10.28
CA GLY A 53 -10.21 0.23 11.06
C GLY A 53 -11.12 -0.95 10.74
N ARG A 54 -12.29 -0.93 11.39
CA ARG A 54 -13.35 -1.93 11.22
C ARG A 54 -14.26 -1.68 10.01
N GLN A 55 -13.98 -0.63 9.25
CA GLN A 55 -14.61 -0.33 7.98
C GLN A 55 -13.53 -0.33 6.90
N PHE A 56 -13.85 -0.86 5.72
CA PHE A 56 -13.00 -0.71 4.56
C PHE A 56 -13.11 0.73 4.03
N ASP A 57 -11.98 1.44 4.00
CA ASP A 57 -11.92 2.86 3.69
C ASP A 57 -10.64 3.20 2.93
N VAL A 58 -10.80 3.45 1.63
CA VAL A 58 -9.71 3.81 0.71
C VAL A 58 -9.49 5.31 0.77
N LEU A 59 -8.29 5.71 1.20
CA LEU A 59 -7.87 7.11 1.27
C LEU A 59 -7.41 7.64 -0.10
N ALA A 60 -6.69 6.81 -0.85
CA ALA A 60 -6.14 7.17 -2.15
C ALA A 60 -5.68 5.93 -2.92
N VAL A 61 -5.58 6.06 -4.24
CA VAL A 61 -4.90 5.12 -5.13
C VAL A 61 -3.93 5.93 -6.00
N ASN A 62 -2.65 5.57 -5.98
CA ASN A 62 -1.61 6.28 -6.73
C ASN A 62 -0.90 5.34 -7.70
N SER A 63 -0.59 5.80 -8.92
CA SER A 63 0.36 5.11 -9.80
C SER A 63 1.76 5.62 -9.46
N LEU A 64 2.68 4.70 -9.11
CA LEU A 64 4.02 5.06 -8.65
C LEU A 64 5.06 5.04 -9.79
N ALA A 65 4.87 4.17 -10.77
CA ALA A 65 5.77 3.98 -11.90
C ALA A 65 5.05 3.30 -13.06
N SER A 66 5.68 3.25 -14.23
CA SER A 66 5.19 2.44 -15.36
C SER A 66 5.72 1.00 -15.33
N GLN A 67 6.82 0.75 -14.63
CA GLN A 67 7.43 -0.58 -14.52
C GLN A 67 6.83 -1.41 -13.38
N PRO A 68 6.81 -2.74 -13.52
CA PRO A 68 6.23 -3.60 -12.50
C PRO A 68 6.89 -3.49 -11.13
N LEU A 69 6.07 -3.59 -10.07
CA LEU A 69 6.48 -3.63 -8.67
C LEU A 69 6.11 -4.97 -8.06
N ARG A 70 7.11 -5.75 -7.65
CA ARG A 70 6.89 -7.08 -7.03
C ARG A 70 7.40 -7.22 -5.61
N ALA A 71 8.30 -6.32 -5.20
CA ALA A 71 8.84 -6.30 -3.84
C ALA A 71 8.00 -5.40 -2.95
N THR A 72 7.88 -5.78 -1.68
CA THR A 72 7.35 -4.88 -0.65
C THR A 72 8.29 -3.68 -0.48
N PRO A 73 7.79 -2.44 -0.62
CA PRO A 73 8.57 -1.25 -0.31
C PRO A 73 9.04 -1.21 1.15
N ALA A 74 10.23 -0.66 1.40
CA ALA A 74 10.74 -0.45 2.74
C ALA A 74 10.38 0.95 3.26
N VAL A 75 10.24 1.08 4.58
CA VAL A 75 10.01 2.37 5.25
C VAL A 75 11.32 2.88 5.80
N ASP A 76 11.69 4.11 5.46
CA ASP A 76 12.86 4.82 5.98
C ASP A 76 12.43 6.21 6.47
N GLY A 77 12.25 6.36 7.78
CA GLY A 77 11.72 7.58 8.38
C GLY A 77 10.35 7.98 7.83
N ASN A 78 10.30 9.10 7.10
CA ASN A 78 9.10 9.61 6.42
C ASN A 78 8.98 9.17 4.95
N ALA A 79 9.92 8.36 4.46
CA ALA A 79 10.00 7.94 3.07
C ALA A 79 9.66 6.47 2.86
N LEU A 80 9.16 6.17 1.67
CA LEU A 80 9.07 4.82 1.13
C LEU A 80 10.19 4.60 0.12
N ILE A 81 10.92 3.50 0.30
CA ILE A 81 11.92 3.02 -0.65
C ILE A 81 11.26 1.96 -1.54
N VAL A 82 10.99 2.33 -2.79
CA VAL A 82 10.20 1.54 -3.73
C VAL A 82 11.12 1.00 -4.82
N ARG A 83 11.18 -0.33 -4.96
CA ARG A 83 11.92 -1.01 -6.02
C ARG A 83 10.96 -1.48 -7.12
N THR A 84 11.20 -1.06 -8.36
CA THR A 84 10.52 -1.59 -9.55
C THR A 84 11.38 -2.65 -10.23
N ALA A 85 11.01 -3.07 -11.44
CA ALA A 85 11.78 -4.01 -12.24
C ALA A 85 13.21 -3.54 -12.54
N ASP A 86 13.42 -2.23 -12.74
CA ASP A 86 14.68 -1.65 -13.23
C ASP A 86 15.21 -0.49 -12.38
N SER A 87 14.45 0.02 -11.42
CA SER A 87 14.75 1.27 -10.71
C SER A 87 14.49 1.17 -9.21
N LEU A 88 15.12 2.07 -8.45
CA LEU A 88 14.90 2.26 -7.02
C LEU A 88 14.54 3.72 -6.74
N TYR A 89 13.40 3.95 -6.14
CA TYR A 89 12.87 5.28 -5.82
C TYR A 89 12.85 5.50 -4.31
N ARG A 90 13.11 6.74 -3.90
CA ARG A 90 12.78 7.24 -2.56
C ARG A 90 11.64 8.24 -2.69
N ILE A 91 10.48 7.90 -2.12
CA ILE A 91 9.26 8.70 -2.19
C ILE A 91 8.97 9.27 -0.80
N GLU A 92 8.92 10.58 -0.68
CA GLU A 92 8.54 11.28 0.55
C GLU A 92 7.68 12.50 0.22
N ALA A 93 6.90 12.96 1.19
CA ALA A 93 6.27 14.26 1.06
C ALA A 93 7.35 15.36 1.09
N VAL A 94 7.35 16.21 0.06
CA VAL A 94 8.10 17.47 0.14
C VAL A 94 7.36 18.34 1.16
N ALA A 95 8.08 18.86 2.16
CA ALA A 95 7.50 19.85 3.06
C ALA A 95 6.91 20.98 2.21
N ALA A 96 5.67 21.39 2.51
CA ALA A 96 5.10 22.56 1.87
C ALA A 96 6.07 23.73 2.09
N ASP A 97 6.56 24.31 0.98
CA ASP A 97 7.33 25.55 1.06
C ASP A 97 6.40 26.62 1.63
N PRO A 98 6.67 27.19 2.81
CA PRO A 98 5.81 28.24 3.37
C PRO A 98 5.81 29.53 2.52
N GLY A 99 6.59 29.59 1.43
CA GLY A 99 6.73 30.74 0.55
C GLY A 99 6.01 30.70 -0.81
N ARG A 100 5.13 29.73 -1.10
CA ARG A 100 4.34 29.71 -2.36
C ARG A 100 2.84 29.50 -2.15
#